data_AF-A0A382ZZS3-F1
#
_entry.id   AF-A0A382ZZS3-F1
#
_cell.length_a   1.000
_cell.length_b   1.000
_cell.length_c   1.000
_cell.angle_alpha   90.00
_cell.angle_beta   90.00
_cell.angle_gamma   90.00
#
_symmetry.space_group_name_H-M   'P 1'
#
loop_
_entity.id
_entity.type
_entity.pdbx_description
1 polymer ?
#
loop_
_entity_poly.entity_id
_entity_poly.type
_entity_poly.pdbx_seq_one_letter_code
_entity_poly.pdbx_strand_id
1 'polypeptide(L)'
;MRLSLAQLEEFKSEGALAIPGLIPTGVIEGWQAQMREACSEGVDLHEPDTWPAGRYAPTGGWPEFSPNLYNVTNLQCIVEQVGGGAFAASHPAGLPWTPQVPMTRVILPSAPGTQWQAPV
;
A
#
# COMPACT_ATOMS: atom_id res chain seq x y z
N MET A 1 14.42 -6.73 5.42
CA MET A 1 14.35 -7.60 4.21
C MET A 1 15.10 -6.92 3.05
N ARG A 2 15.60 -7.67 2.05
CA ARG A 2 16.13 -7.12 0.79
C ARG A 2 15.81 -8.05 -0.38
N LEU A 3 15.53 -7.47 -1.55
CA LEU A 3 15.41 -8.21 -2.81
C LEU A 3 16.78 -8.65 -3.31
N SER A 4 16.82 -9.86 -3.87
CA SER A 4 17.96 -10.35 -4.65
C SER A 4 18.06 -9.63 -5.99
N LEU A 5 19.21 -9.75 -6.66
CA LEU A 5 19.38 -9.18 -7.99
C LEU A 5 18.37 -9.75 -8.99
N ALA A 6 18.12 -11.07 -8.95
CA ALA A 6 17.15 -11.71 -9.84
C ALA A 6 15.73 -11.13 -9.65
N GLN A 7 15.32 -10.91 -8.40
CA GLN A 7 14.03 -10.29 -8.08
C GLN A 7 13.95 -8.83 -8.54
N LEU A 8 15.05 -8.08 -8.46
CA LEU A 8 15.09 -6.71 -9.00
C LEU A 8 14.98 -6.70 -10.52
N GLU A 9 15.62 -7.63 -11.22
CA GLU A 9 15.50 -7.75 -12.67
C GLU A 9 14.11 -8.23 -13.10
N GLU A 10 13.49 -9.15 -12.35
CA GLU A 10 12.09 -9.53 -12.54
C GLU A 10 11.16 -8.31 -12.36
N PHE A 11 11.31 -7.55 -11.27
CA PHE A 11 10.51 -6.34 -11.06
C PHE A 11 10.67 -5.32 -12.20
N LYS A 12 11.90 -5.13 -12.71
CA LYS A 12 12.17 -4.21 -13.83
C LYS A 12 11.55 -4.69 -15.14
N SER A 13 11.51 -5.99 -15.38
CA SER A 13 10.99 -6.58 -16.63
C SER A 13 9.47 -6.70 -16.63
N GLU A 14 8.89 -7.16 -15.52
CA GLU A 14 7.45 -7.42 -15.40
C GLU A 14 6.67 -6.22 -14.85
N GLY A 15 7.35 -5.24 -14.25
CA GLY A 15 6.73 -4.08 -13.59
C GLY A 15 6.06 -4.41 -12.25
N ALA A 16 6.10 -5.67 -11.81
CA ALA A 16 5.55 -6.14 -10.55
C ALA A 16 6.38 -7.33 -10.01
N LEU A 17 6.37 -7.53 -8.70
CA LEU A 17 7.05 -8.64 -8.04
C LEU A 17 6.25 -9.08 -6.81
N ALA A 18 5.97 -10.39 -6.70
CA ALA A 18 5.42 -10.96 -5.49
C ALA A 18 6.54 -11.21 -4.47
N ILE A 19 6.36 -10.72 -3.24
CA ILE A 19 7.35 -10.83 -2.16
C ILE A 19 6.74 -11.61 -0.98
N PRO A 20 6.97 -12.94 -0.90
CA PRO A 20 6.50 -13.74 0.22
C PRO A 20 7.10 -13.25 1.55
N GLY A 21 6.27 -13.14 2.58
CA GLY A 21 6.71 -12.72 3.92
C GLY A 21 7.12 -11.25 4.01
N LEU A 22 6.73 -10.41 3.05
CA LEU A 22 6.96 -8.96 3.11
C LEU A 22 6.41 -8.38 4.42
N ILE A 23 5.17 -8.73 4.75
CA ILE A 23 4.54 -8.34 6.01
C ILE A 23 4.59 -9.53 6.98
N PRO A 24 5.11 -9.36 8.21
CA PRO A 24 5.11 -10.42 9.23
C PRO A 24 3.69 -10.90 9.57
N THR A 25 3.52 -12.20 9.81
CA THR A 25 2.20 -12.81 10.07
C THR A 25 1.46 -12.13 11.23
N GLY A 26 2.12 -11.85 12.36
CA GLY A 26 1.48 -11.17 13.49
C GLY A 26 1.02 -9.74 13.19
N VAL A 27 1.68 -9.05 12.25
CA VAL A 27 1.23 -7.73 11.76
C VAL A 27 -0.02 -7.88 10.91
N ILE A 28 -0.06 -8.89 10.02
CA ILE A 28 -1.25 -9.20 9.21
C ILE A 28 -2.43 -9.54 10.13
N GLU A 29 -2.25 -10.40 11.12
CA GLU A 29 -3.30 -10.78 12.08
C GLU A 29 -3.84 -9.56 12.84
N GLY A 30 -2.95 -8.68 13.32
CA GLY A 30 -3.33 -7.44 13.99
C GLY A 30 -4.10 -6.47 13.08
N TRP A 31 -3.70 -6.31 11.83
CA TRP A 31 -4.44 -5.48 10.87
C TRP A 31 -5.80 -6.05 10.53
N GLN A 32 -5.90 -7.37 10.37
CA GLN A 32 -7.19 -8.02 10.14
C GLN A 32 -8.14 -7.84 11.32
N ALA A 33 -7.64 -7.88 12.57
CA ALA A 33 -8.46 -7.59 13.75
C ALA A 33 -8.98 -6.15 13.75
N GLN A 34 -8.12 -5.17 13.44
CA GLN A 34 -8.49 -3.76 13.33
C GLN A 34 -9.51 -3.50 12.21
N MET A 35 -9.37 -4.15 11.05
CA MET A 35 -10.36 -4.12 9.98
C MET A 35 -11.72 -4.67 10.46
N ARG A 36 -11.71 -5.82 11.13
CA ARG A 36 -12.93 -6.46 11.64
C ARG A 36 -13.66 -5.56 12.63
N GLU A 37 -12.93 -4.93 13.53
CA GLU A 37 -13.47 -3.97 14.50
C GLU A 37 -14.09 -2.75 13.79
N ALA A 38 -13.39 -2.17 12.81
CA ALA A 38 -13.88 -1.01 12.08
C ALA A 38 -15.10 -1.30 11.19
N CYS A 39 -15.23 -2.54 10.69
CA CYS A 39 -16.38 -2.99 9.89
C CYS A 39 -17.55 -3.53 10.73
N SER A 40 -17.50 -3.43 12.06
CA SER A 40 -18.54 -3.98 12.95
C SER A 40 -19.88 -3.24 12.90
N GLU A 41 -19.92 -2.02 12.34
CA GLU A 41 -21.16 -1.28 12.14
C GLU A 41 -21.91 -1.76 10.88
N GLY A 42 -22.80 -2.74 11.07
CA GLY A 42 -23.85 -3.07 10.11
C GLY A 42 -23.47 -3.98 8.95
N VAL A 43 -22.28 -4.60 8.97
CA VAL A 43 -21.83 -5.59 7.98
C VAL A 43 -21.44 -6.89 8.69
N ASP A 44 -22.10 -7.99 8.35
CA ASP A 44 -21.69 -9.32 8.82
C ASP A 44 -20.52 -9.83 7.97
N LEU A 45 -19.32 -9.88 8.57
CA LEU A 45 -18.10 -10.32 7.88
C LEU A 45 -18.09 -11.82 7.54
N HIS A 46 -19.02 -12.60 8.09
CA HIS A 46 -19.22 -14.02 7.79
C HIS A 46 -20.30 -14.26 6.73
N GLU A 47 -21.05 -13.23 6.35
CA GLU A 47 -22.08 -13.31 5.31
C GLU A 47 -21.81 -12.28 4.19
N PRO A 48 -20.81 -12.51 3.31
CA PRO A 48 -20.43 -11.58 2.24
C PRO A 48 -21.59 -11.15 1.33
N ASP A 49 -22.59 -12.01 1.16
CA ASP A 49 -23.76 -11.75 0.32
C ASP A 49 -24.69 -10.66 0.92
N THR A 50 -24.54 -10.34 2.20
CA THR A 50 -25.29 -9.27 2.88
C THR A 50 -24.63 -7.91 2.74
N TRP A 51 -23.42 -7.85 2.18
CA TRP A 51 -22.66 -6.63 2.10
C TRP A 51 -23.33 -5.66 1.12
N PRO A 52 -23.53 -4.39 1.49
CA PRO A 52 -24.13 -3.42 0.59
C PRO A 52 -23.26 -3.24 -0.66
N ALA A 53 -23.88 -3.26 -1.83
CA ALA A 53 -23.20 -2.92 -3.08
C ALA A 53 -22.77 -1.44 -3.03
N GLY A 54 -21.48 -1.16 -2.81
CA GLY A 54 -20.98 0.22 -2.65
C GLY A 54 -19.84 0.34 -1.65
N ARG A 55 -19.73 1.50 -0.98
CA ARG A 55 -18.60 1.88 -0.12
C ARG A 55 -18.20 0.77 0.85
N TYR A 56 -17.00 0.24 0.66
CA TYR A 56 -16.33 -0.70 1.56
C TYR A 56 -15.65 -0.02 2.76
N ALA A 57 -15.83 1.29 2.94
CA ALA A 57 -15.20 2.04 4.01
C ALA A 57 -16.22 2.39 5.10
N PRO A 58 -15.87 2.24 6.39
CA PRO A 58 -16.69 2.71 7.52
C PRO A 58 -17.06 4.19 7.36
N THR A 59 -18.11 4.65 8.02
CA THR A 59 -18.59 6.06 7.95
C THR A 59 -17.48 7.08 8.25
N GLY A 60 -16.53 6.72 9.13
CA GLY A 60 -15.35 7.52 9.48
C GLY A 60 -14.09 7.27 8.64
N GLY A 61 -14.15 6.41 7.63
CA GLY A 61 -12.99 5.93 6.88
C GLY A 61 -12.32 4.71 7.52
N TRP A 62 -11.22 4.25 6.91
CA TRP A 62 -10.42 3.16 7.46
C TRP A 62 -9.60 3.63 8.68
N PRO A 63 -9.44 2.79 9.71
CA PRO A 63 -8.64 3.14 10.87
C PRO A 63 -7.17 3.31 10.49
N GLU A 64 -6.44 4.11 11.26
CA GLU A 64 -4.99 4.01 11.23
C GLU A 64 -4.56 2.67 11.79
N PHE A 65 -3.92 1.85 10.96
CA PHE A 65 -3.40 0.59 11.43
C PHE A 65 -2.26 0.79 12.42
N SER A 66 -2.22 -0.06 13.44
CA SER A 66 -1.09 -0.24 14.33
C SER A 66 -0.44 -1.62 14.09
N PRO A 67 0.83 -1.68 13.66
CA PRO A 67 1.66 -0.56 13.20
C PRO A 67 1.11 0.02 11.89
N ASN A 68 1.43 1.28 11.60
CA ASN A 68 1.11 1.89 10.32
C ASN A 68 1.81 1.12 9.18
N LEU A 69 1.14 0.92 8.05
CA LEU A 69 1.69 0.21 6.87
C LEU A 69 3.07 0.74 6.49
N TYR A 70 3.25 2.07 6.43
CA TYR A 70 4.52 2.69 6.04
C TYR A 70 5.61 2.59 7.11
N ASN A 71 5.25 2.18 8.33
CA ASN A 71 6.19 1.96 9.44
C ASN A 71 6.65 0.49 9.52
N VAL A 72 6.16 -0.40 8.65
CA VAL A 72 6.65 -1.78 8.59
C VAL A 72 8.06 -1.79 8.00
N THR A 73 9.05 -2.18 8.81
CA THR A 73 10.48 -2.13 8.46
C THR A 73 10.80 -2.85 7.15
N ASN A 74 10.19 -4.02 6.90
CA ASN A 74 10.40 -4.75 5.65
C ASN A 74 9.93 -3.95 4.43
N LEU A 75 8.79 -3.27 4.52
CA LEU A 75 8.27 -2.45 3.43
C LEU A 75 9.20 -1.25 3.18
N GLN A 76 9.63 -0.55 4.24
CA GLN A 76 10.58 0.56 4.13
C GLN A 76 11.88 0.14 3.44
N CYS A 77 12.44 -1.02 3.80
CA CYS A 77 13.65 -1.53 3.15
C CYS A 77 13.46 -1.76 1.64
N ILE A 78 12.31 -2.29 1.22
CA ILE A 78 12.02 -2.57 -0.19
C ILE A 78 11.79 -1.27 -0.97
N VAL A 79 10.99 -0.36 -0.42
CA VAL A 79 10.70 0.95 -1.03
C VAL A 79 12.00 1.75 -1.19
N GLU A 80 12.87 1.74 -0.18
CA GLU A 80 14.18 2.39 -0.26
C GLU A 80 15.08 1.72 -1.30
N GLN A 81 15.10 0.38 -1.35
CA GLN A 81 15.92 -0.37 -2.32
C GLN A 81 15.49 -0.13 -3.77
N VAL A 82 14.19 -0.02 -4.04
CA VAL A 82 13.63 0.15 -5.40
C VAL A 82 13.61 1.62 -5.82
N GLY A 83 13.26 2.52 -4.89
CA GLY A 83 13.00 3.92 -5.18
C GLY A 83 14.08 4.90 -4.76
N GLY A 84 15.01 4.53 -3.87
CA GLY A 84 16.05 5.42 -3.34
C GLY A 84 15.49 6.74 -2.81
N GLY A 85 14.39 6.69 -2.04
CA GLY A 85 13.69 7.86 -1.54
C GLY A 85 12.71 8.55 -2.52
N ALA A 86 12.55 8.07 -3.76
CA ALA A 86 11.64 8.67 -4.74
C ALA A 86 10.14 8.40 -4.46
N PHE A 87 9.82 7.41 -3.62
CA PHE A 87 8.44 7.07 -3.29
C PHE A 87 7.97 7.81 -2.03
N ALA A 88 6.87 8.55 -2.14
CA ALA A 88 6.15 9.11 -1.01
C ALA A 88 4.88 8.30 -0.73
N ALA A 89 4.47 8.23 0.53
CA ALA A 89 3.19 7.65 0.91
C ALA A 89 2.05 8.43 0.25
N SER A 90 1.23 7.77 -0.56
CA SER A 90 0.10 8.43 -1.23
C SER A 90 -1.06 8.76 -0.28
N HIS A 91 -1.16 8.03 0.84
CA HIS A 91 -2.24 8.17 1.82
C HIS A 91 -1.77 7.76 3.22
N PRO A 92 -1.49 8.69 4.16
CA PRO A 92 -1.27 8.31 5.55
C PRO A 92 -2.57 7.75 6.12
N ALA A 93 -2.56 6.50 6.58
CA ALA A 93 -3.69 5.94 7.33
C ALA A 93 -3.96 6.83 8.57
N GLY A 94 -5.22 7.05 8.94
CA GLY A 94 -5.58 7.93 10.06
C GLY A 94 -5.94 9.38 9.70
N LEU A 95 -5.84 9.77 8.43
CA LEU A 95 -6.28 11.08 7.94
C LEU A 95 -7.65 11.00 7.24
N PRO A 96 -8.48 12.06 7.31
CA PRO A 96 -9.74 12.11 6.59
C PRO A 96 -9.53 11.90 5.09
N TRP A 97 -10.45 11.18 4.46
CA TRP A 97 -10.43 10.90 3.03
C TRP A 97 -10.49 12.22 2.25
N THR A 98 -9.35 12.71 1.76
CA THR A 98 -9.31 13.83 0.83
C THR A 98 -9.67 13.31 -0.57
N PRO A 99 -10.45 14.07 -1.37
CA PRO A 99 -10.67 13.73 -2.76
C PRO A 99 -9.31 13.51 -3.41
N GLN A 100 -9.10 12.33 -3.98
CA GLN A 100 -7.83 11.99 -4.60
C GLN A 100 -7.38 13.14 -5.50
N VAL A 101 -6.23 13.73 -5.18
CA VAL A 101 -5.48 14.48 -6.19
C VAL A 101 -5.29 13.48 -7.33
N PRO A 102 -5.63 13.82 -8.59
CA PRO A 102 -5.52 12.88 -9.69
C PRO A 102 -4.16 12.23 -9.60
N MET A 103 -4.08 10.90 -9.56
CA MET A 103 -2.80 10.19 -9.56
C MET A 103 -1.94 10.84 -10.63
N THR A 104 -0.94 11.61 -10.21
CA THR A 104 0.09 12.09 -11.13
C THR A 104 0.81 10.81 -11.51
N ARG A 105 0.37 10.19 -12.61
CA ARG A 105 1.08 9.09 -13.25
C ARG A 105 2.53 9.54 -13.31
N VAL A 106 3.40 8.89 -12.53
CA VAL A 106 4.83 9.01 -12.74
C VAL A 106 5.08 8.26 -14.03
N ILE A 107 4.99 8.97 -15.16
CA ILE A 107 5.44 8.46 -16.45
C ILE A 107 6.96 8.45 -16.34
N LEU A 108 7.52 7.29 -16.02
CA LEU A 108 8.96 7.09 -16.14
C LEU A 108 9.35 7.38 -17.60
N PRO A 109 10.45 8.10 -17.85
CA PRO A 109 10.93 8.30 -19.20
C PRO A 109 11.15 6.95 -19.88
N SER A 110 10.49 6.71 -21.01
CA SER A 110 10.59 5.46 -21.76
C SER A 110 11.94 5.29 -22.48
N ALA A 111 12.78 6.32 -22.48
CA ALA A 111 14.08 6.33 -23.15
C ALA A 111 15.24 6.16 -22.15
N PRO A 112 16.15 5.19 -22.37
CA PRO A 112 17.34 5.00 -21.53
C PRO A 112 18.16 6.30 -21.41
N GLY A 113 18.58 6.65 -20.19
CA GLY A 113 19.43 7.82 -19.92
C GLY A 113 18.70 9.12 -19.64
N THR A 114 17.36 9.13 -19.62
CA THR A 114 16.59 10.34 -19.29
C THR A 114 16.30 10.39 -17.79
N GLN A 115 16.73 11.46 -17.12
CA GLN A 115 16.43 11.68 -15.70
C GLN A 115 15.00 12.19 -15.53
N TRP A 116 14.28 11.64 -14.55
CA TRP A 116 12.98 12.17 -14.15
C TRP A 116 13.16 13.51 -13.42
N GLN A 117 12.34 14.50 -13.78
CA GLN A 117 12.25 15.77 -13.06
C GLN A 117 10.91 15.86 -12.33
N ALA A 118 10.95 16.27 -11.07
CA ALA A 118 9.74 16.51 -10.29
C ALA A 118 8.94 17.68 -10.89
N PRO A 119 7.60 17.58 -10.99
CA PRO A 119 6.77 18.73 -11.32
C PRO A 119 6.95 19.84 -10.27
N VAL A 120 7.00 21.09 -10.74
CA VAL A 120 7.07 22.31 -9.89
C VAL A 120 5.68 22.69 -9.40
#